data_AF-A0A919QK02-F1
#
_entry.id   AF-A0A919QK02-F1
#
_cell.length_a   1.000
_cell.length_b   1.000
_cell.length_c   1.000
_cell.angle_alpha   90.00
_cell.angle_beta   90.00
_cell.angle_gamma   90.00
#
_symmetry.space_group_name_H-M   'P 1'
#
loop_
_entity.id
_entity.type
_entity.pdbx_description
1 polymer ?
#
loop_
_entity_poly.entity_id
_entity_poly.type
_entity_poly.pdbx_seq_one_letter_code
_entity_poly.pdbx_strand_id
1 'polypeptide(L)'
;MGTARHRGGRPYRRARRQMFLIYGRVCWICGHEGAGQADHLVPISIDEDQPIDPHAMRPAHGSSAPCPVCKGRDGSPRKCNQERGNRPVPTPLKTSQEW
;
A
#
# COMPACT_ATOMS: atom_id res chain seq x y z
N MET A 1 6.51 26.30 7.94
CA MET A 1 7.26 25.29 8.73
C MET A 1 6.49 23.98 8.66
N GLY A 2 6.78 23.11 7.68
CA GLY A 2 6.01 21.88 7.43
C GLY A 2 6.42 20.76 8.39
N THR A 3 5.50 20.31 9.25
CA THR A 3 5.78 19.24 10.20
C THR A 3 5.44 17.89 9.62
N ALA A 4 6.46 17.12 9.24
CA ALA A 4 6.38 15.71 8.84
C ALA A 4 5.92 14.78 10.00
N ARG A 5 4.67 14.90 10.46
CA ARG A 5 4.17 14.24 11.69
C ARG A 5 3.53 12.87 11.51
N HIS A 6 3.35 12.37 10.28
CA HIS A 6 2.41 11.26 10.05
C HIS A 6 3.03 9.86 9.85
N ARG A 7 4.37 9.73 9.72
CA ARG A 7 4.97 8.49 9.16
C ARG A 7 5.42 7.42 10.16
N GLY A 8 5.36 7.69 11.48
CA GLY A 8 5.91 6.75 12.47
C GLY A 8 5.32 6.79 13.87
N GLY A 9 4.35 7.68 14.13
CA GLY A 9 3.75 7.87 15.46
C GLY A 9 2.86 6.70 15.92
N ARG A 10 2.51 6.70 17.21
CA ARG A 10 1.55 5.72 17.78
C ARG A 10 0.22 5.65 16.99
N PRO A 11 -0.37 6.78 16.53
CA PRO A 11 -1.61 6.74 15.74
C PRO A 11 -1.43 5.97 14.42
N TYR A 12 -0.35 6.24 13.68
CA TYR A 12 -0.05 5.53 12.43
C TYR A 12 0.13 4.04 12.66
N ARG A 13 0.87 3.63 13.71
CA ARG A 13 1.05 2.21 14.04
C ARG A 13 -0.27 1.52 14.36
N ARG A 14 -1.19 2.19 15.04
CA ARG A 14 -2.55 1.68 15.34
C ARG A 14 -3.35 1.52 14.05
N ALA A 15 -3.42 2.55 13.21
CA ALA A 15 -4.14 2.49 11.94
C ALA A 15 -3.57 1.41 11.00
N ARG A 16 -2.24 1.30 10.90
CA ARG A 16 -1.58 0.23 10.14
C ARG A 16 -1.98 -1.16 10.65
N ARG A 17 -1.98 -1.38 11.97
CA ARG A 17 -2.40 -2.67 12.55
C ARG A 17 -3.86 -2.97 12.21
N GLN A 18 -4.73 -1.98 12.33
CA GLN A 18 -6.16 -2.13 12.02
C GLN A 18 -6.40 -2.39 10.54
N MET A 19 -5.65 -1.75 9.64
CA MET A 19 -5.67 -2.03 8.20
C MET A 19 -5.38 -3.51 7.91
N PHE A 20 -4.34 -4.11 8.52
CA PHE A 20 -4.05 -5.54 8.36
C PHE A 20 -5.13 -6.46 8.94
N LEU A 21 -5.83 -6.03 10.01
CA LEU A 21 -6.95 -6.80 10.56
C LEU A 21 -8.18 -6.79 9.63
N ILE A 22 -8.41 -5.68 8.94
CA ILE A 22 -9.58 -5.51 8.04
C ILE A 22 -9.33 -6.18 6.68
N TYR A 23 -8.14 -5.97 6.11
CA TYR A 23 -7.85 -6.34 4.71
C TYR A 23 -6.94 -7.56 4.57
N GLY A 24 -6.48 -8.14 5.69
CA GLY A 24 -5.57 -9.28 5.67
C GLY A 24 -4.18 -8.92 5.14
N ARG A 25 -3.52 -9.90 4.51
CA ARG A 25 -2.13 -9.79 4.02
C ARG A 25 -1.97 -10.03 2.51
N VAL A 26 -3.06 -10.03 1.78
CA VAL A 26 -3.05 -10.04 0.31
C VAL A 26 -2.53 -8.69 -0.18
N CYS A 27 -1.49 -8.71 -1.01
CA CYS A 27 -0.98 -7.52 -1.66
C CYS A 27 -2.02 -6.99 -2.66
N TRP A 28 -2.52 -5.79 -2.43
CA TRP A 28 -3.57 -5.21 -3.28
C TRP A 28 -3.10 -4.90 -4.72
N ILE A 29 -1.77 -4.85 -4.94
CA ILE A 29 -1.16 -4.55 -6.24
C ILE A 29 -1.03 -5.82 -7.10
N CYS A 30 -0.64 -6.95 -6.51
CA CYS A 30 -0.33 -8.18 -7.27
C CYS A 30 -1.19 -9.39 -6.92
N GLY A 31 -2.01 -9.32 -5.88
CA GLY A 31 -2.92 -10.39 -5.45
C GLY A 31 -2.26 -11.52 -4.64
N HIS A 32 -0.94 -11.49 -4.42
CA HIS A 32 -0.26 -12.53 -3.65
C HIS A 32 -0.24 -12.26 -2.14
N GLU A 33 -0.26 -13.31 -1.35
CA GLU A 33 -0.15 -13.26 0.11
C GLU A 33 1.22 -12.78 0.62
N GLY A 34 1.27 -12.48 1.91
CA GLY A 34 2.51 -12.14 2.61
C GLY A 34 2.90 -10.67 2.58
N ALA A 35 1.99 -9.76 2.16
CA ALA A 35 2.22 -8.32 2.26
C ALA A 35 2.53 -7.90 3.69
N GLY A 36 3.47 -6.96 3.86
CA GLY A 36 3.96 -6.53 5.17
C GLY A 36 4.05 -5.02 5.33
N GLN A 37 3.79 -4.25 4.28
CA GLN A 37 3.80 -2.79 4.32
C GLN A 37 2.39 -2.24 4.10
N ALA A 38 2.17 -1.04 4.62
CA ALA A 38 0.97 -0.26 4.33
C ALA A 38 1.29 0.66 3.16
N ASP A 39 0.56 0.50 2.07
CA ASP A 39 0.60 1.41 0.93
C ASP A 39 -0.57 2.39 1.03
N HIS A 40 -0.30 3.68 0.89
CA HIS A 40 -1.35 4.70 0.94
C HIS A 40 -2.01 4.81 -0.44
N LEU A 41 -3.34 4.73 -0.47
CA LEU A 41 -4.11 4.81 -1.72
C LEU A 41 -3.86 6.14 -2.42
N VAL A 42 -3.96 7.25 -1.66
CA VAL A 42 -3.44 8.55 -2.06
C VAL A 42 -2.01 8.68 -1.53
N PRO A 43 -1.00 8.79 -2.40
CA PRO A 43 0.38 8.93 -1.95
C PRO A 43 0.52 10.17 -1.06
N ILE A 44 1.24 10.05 0.06
CA ILE A 44 1.48 11.18 0.99
C ILE A 44 2.18 12.36 0.28
N SER A 45 2.95 12.10 -0.77
CA SER A 45 3.58 13.16 -1.58
C SER A 45 2.58 13.99 -2.39
N ILE A 46 1.34 13.54 -2.51
CA ILE A 46 0.24 14.21 -3.20
C ILE A 46 -0.69 14.90 -2.18
N ASP A 47 -0.97 14.25 -1.05
CA ASP A 47 -1.76 14.80 0.04
C ASP A 47 -1.08 14.48 1.38
N GLU A 48 -0.45 15.51 1.98
CA GLU A 48 0.30 15.37 3.23
C GLU A 48 -0.58 15.46 4.48
N ASP A 49 -1.77 16.07 4.35
CA ASP A 49 -2.72 16.34 5.44
C ASP A 49 -3.78 15.25 5.57
N GLN A 50 -3.73 14.21 4.72
CA GLN A 50 -4.68 13.11 4.77
C GLN A 50 -4.75 12.49 6.18
N PRO A 51 -5.97 12.18 6.66
CA PRO A 51 -6.14 11.64 8.00
C PRO A 51 -5.46 10.27 8.12
N ILE A 52 -4.97 9.99 9.33
CA ILE A 52 -4.45 8.66 9.67
C ILE A 52 -5.64 7.70 9.81
N ASP A 53 -6.03 7.09 8.69
CA ASP A 53 -7.19 6.20 8.57
C ASP A 53 -6.74 4.80 8.07
N PRO A 54 -7.09 3.70 8.76
CA PRO A 54 -6.85 2.34 8.24
C PRO A 54 -7.44 2.07 6.85
N HIS A 55 -8.50 2.76 6.46
CA HIS A 55 -9.15 2.60 5.15
C HIS A 55 -8.46 3.38 4.01
N ALA A 56 -7.61 4.35 4.35
CA ALA A 56 -6.78 5.09 3.38
C ALA A 56 -5.54 4.30 2.94
N MET A 57 -5.34 3.10 3.45
CA MET A 57 -4.19 2.23 3.16
C MET A 57 -4.62 0.83 2.73
N ARG A 58 -3.73 0.11 2.05
CA ARG A 58 -3.89 -1.32 1.74
C ARG A 58 -2.59 -2.10 1.96
N PRO A 59 -2.65 -3.42 2.21
CA PRO A 59 -1.46 -4.24 2.34
C PRO A 59 -0.69 -4.32 1.03
N ALA A 60 0.61 -4.06 1.04
CA ALA A 60 1.48 -4.24 -0.12
C ALA A 60 2.82 -4.90 0.25
N HIS A 61 3.41 -5.60 -0.71
CA HIS A 61 4.81 -6.04 -0.60
C HIS A 61 5.74 -4.84 -0.78
N GLY A 62 6.81 -4.79 0.00
CA GLY A 62 7.85 -3.79 -0.20
C GLY A 62 9.17 -4.16 0.45
N SER A 63 10.06 -3.19 0.67
CA SER A 63 11.46 -3.50 1.05
C SER A 63 11.63 -4.41 2.27
N SER A 64 10.73 -4.35 3.25
CA SER A 64 10.77 -5.21 4.45
C SER A 64 10.02 -6.55 4.31
N ALA A 65 9.26 -6.72 3.24
CA ALA A 65 8.47 -7.91 2.95
C ALA A 65 8.21 -7.98 1.43
N PRO A 66 9.25 -8.33 0.63
CA PRO A 66 9.11 -8.38 -0.82
C PRO A 66 8.23 -9.55 -1.26
N CYS A 67 7.71 -9.50 -2.48
CA CYS A 67 6.81 -10.52 -3.00
C CYS A 67 7.56 -11.85 -3.21
N PRO A 68 7.07 -12.99 -2.68
CA PRO A 68 7.72 -14.28 -2.87
C PRO A 68 7.50 -14.86 -4.28
N VAL A 69 6.49 -14.37 -5.01
CA VAL A 69 6.09 -14.90 -6.32
C VAL A 69 6.56 -13.99 -7.45
N CYS A 70 6.28 -12.68 -7.37
CA CYS A 70 6.66 -11.75 -8.42
C CYS A 70 8.18 -11.52 -8.45
N LYS A 71 8.73 -11.34 -9.65
CA LYS A 71 10.12 -10.95 -9.88
C LYS A 71 10.21 -9.50 -10.38
N GLY A 72 11.22 -8.78 -9.92
CA GLY A 72 11.65 -7.49 -10.47
C GLY A 72 12.45 -7.68 -11.76
N ARG A 73 12.84 -6.56 -12.39
CA ARG A 73 13.58 -6.57 -13.67
C ARG A 73 14.93 -7.29 -13.59
N ASP A 74 15.55 -7.30 -12.42
CA ASP A 74 16.83 -7.92 -12.11
C ASP A 74 16.69 -9.37 -11.59
N GLY A 75 15.49 -9.95 -11.66
CA GLY A 75 15.20 -11.29 -11.12
C GLY A 75 15.07 -11.34 -9.59
N SER A 76 15.22 -10.20 -8.90
CA SER A 76 15.02 -10.13 -7.45
C SER A 76 13.53 -10.23 -7.06
N PRO A 77 13.20 -10.59 -5.82
CA PRO A 77 11.82 -10.51 -5.32
C PRO A 77 11.22 -9.11 -5.49
N ARG A 78 10.05 -9.03 -6.14
CA ARG A 78 9.41 -7.76 -6.51
C ARG A 78 9.00 -6.95 -5.28
N LYS A 79 9.30 -5.65 -5.29
CA LYS A 79 8.90 -4.70 -4.25
C LYS A 79 7.72 -3.87 -4.76
N CYS A 80 6.53 -4.48 -4.79
CA CYS A 80 5.33 -3.94 -5.46
C CYS A 80 5.01 -2.49 -5.08
N ASN A 81 5.08 -2.17 -3.78
CA ASN A 81 4.84 -0.83 -3.25
C ASN A 81 5.83 0.21 -3.82
N GLN A 82 7.12 -0.10 -3.79
CA GLN A 82 8.18 0.78 -4.31
C GLN A 82 8.06 0.97 -5.82
N GLU A 83 7.71 -0.09 -6.56
CA GLU A 83 7.52 -0.01 -8.00
C GLU A 83 6.28 0.79 -8.42
N ARG A 84 5.20 0.74 -7.61
CA ARG A 84 4.04 1.60 -7.79
C ARG A 84 4.44 3.07 -7.69
N GLY A 85 5.23 3.42 -6.66
CA GLY A 85 5.66 4.79 -6.42
C GLY A 85 4.48 5.71 -6.10
N ASN A 86 4.48 6.91 -6.69
CA ASN A 86 3.42 7.90 -6.51
C ASN A 86 2.28 7.76 -7.55
N ARG A 87 2.26 6.68 -8.35
CA ARG A 87 1.19 6.52 -9.34
C ARG A 87 -0.14 6.37 -8.60
N PRO A 88 -1.12 7.26 -8.86
CA PRO A 88 -2.44 7.11 -8.24
C PRO A 88 -2.99 5.73 -8.59
N VAL A 89 -3.78 5.17 -7.67
CA VAL A 89 -4.50 3.92 -7.97
C VAL A 89 -5.27 4.17 -9.27
N PRO A 90 -5.06 3.39 -10.35
CA PRO A 90 -5.95 3.52 -11.49
C PRO A 90 -7.35 3.24 -10.94
N THR A 91 -8.22 4.24 -11.06
CA THR A 91 -9.65 4.05 -10.85
C THR A 91 -10.01 2.74 -11.54
N PRO A 92 -10.69 1.78 -10.88
CA PRO A 92 -11.05 0.56 -11.56
C PRO A 92 -11.74 0.98 -12.85
N LEU A 93 -11.13 0.66 -13.99
CA LEU A 93 -11.81 0.76 -15.27
C LEU A 93 -13.08 -0.04 -15.03
N LYS A 94 -14.25 0.58 -15.20
CA LYS A 94 -15.53 -0.13 -15.25
C LYS A 94 -15.41 -1.13 -16.40
N THR A 95 -14.85 -2.30 -16.15
CA THR A 95 -14.95 -3.41 -17.09
C THR A 95 -16.37 -3.90 -16.92
N SER A 96 -17.19 -3.66 -17.96
CA SER A 96 -18.52 -4.27 -18.11
C SER A 96 -18.45 -5.72 -17.67
N GLN A 97 -19.13 -6.04 -16.57
CA GLN A 97 -19.73 -7.35 -16.43
C GLN A 97 -21.17 -7.12 -16.92
N GLU A 98 -21.39 -7.53 -18.16
CA GLU A 98 -22.73 -7.76 -18.68
C GLU A 98 -23.42 -8.76 -17.74
N TRP A 99 -24.60 -8.40 -17.28
CA TRP A 99 -25.53 -9.25 -16.54
C TRP A 99 -26.72 -9.55 -17.44
#